data_AF-A0A534I0R6-F1
#
_entry.id   AF-A0A534I0R6-F1
#
_cell.length_a   1.000
_cell.length_b   1.000
_cell.length_c   1.000
_cell.angle_alpha   90.00
_cell.angle_beta   90.00
_cell.angle_gamma   90.00
#
_symmetry.space_group_name_H-M   'P 1'
#
loop_
_entity.id
_entity.type
_entity.pdbx_description
1 polymer ?
#
loop_
_entity_poly.entity_id
_entity_poly.type
_entity_poly.pdbx_seq_one_letter_code
_entity_poly.pdbx_strand_id
1 'polypeptide(L)'
;MRVAASMDTAFQVLAAGLLAWLAFLCVAAIVALILGGVWMYRDAESRGMDAVVWLILLILATLFGTLIGFVIVLVVYLVVRENHPVGAGMPFGYGPGGYGPAGYPSVPAACPMCGNPMTWYPQYARWYCPTCAQYR
;
A
#
# COMPACT_ATOMS: atom_id res chain seq x y z
N MET A 1 -21.53 -5.72 -59.94
CA MET A 1 -20.86 -4.52 -59.38
C MET A 1 -21.53 -3.98 -58.12
N ARG A 2 -22.87 -3.83 -58.05
CA ARG A 2 -23.55 -3.33 -56.83
C ARG A 2 -23.39 -4.19 -55.57
N VAL A 3 -23.31 -5.53 -55.72
CA VAL A 3 -23.17 -6.47 -54.59
C VAL A 3 -21.78 -6.40 -53.93
N ALA A 4 -20.72 -6.16 -54.71
CA ALA A 4 -19.36 -6.01 -54.18
C ALA A 4 -19.23 -4.76 -53.29
N ALA A 5 -19.74 -3.61 -53.76
CA ALA A 5 -19.72 -2.36 -53.00
C ALA A 5 -20.53 -2.42 -51.68
N SER A 6 -21.63 -3.19 -51.64
CA SER A 6 -22.38 -3.42 -50.41
C SER A 6 -21.66 -4.35 -49.42
N MET A 7 -20.85 -5.30 -49.92
CA MET A 7 -20.03 -6.17 -49.08
C MET A 7 -18.84 -5.42 -48.47
N ASP A 8 -18.20 -4.54 -49.25
CA ASP A 8 -17.08 -3.71 -48.78
C ASP A 8 -17.51 -2.76 -47.65
N THR A 9 -18.66 -2.11 -47.80
CA THR A 9 -19.22 -1.21 -46.79
C THR A 9 -19.66 -1.95 -45.52
N ALA A 10 -20.27 -3.12 -45.64
CA ALA A 10 -20.63 -3.95 -44.48
C ALA A 10 -19.40 -4.43 -43.69
N PHE A 11 -18.35 -4.87 -44.40
CA PHE A 11 -17.08 -5.27 -43.78
C PHE A 11 -16.39 -4.11 -43.05
N GLN A 12 -16.38 -2.91 -43.65
CA GLN A 12 -15.83 -1.71 -43.03
C GLN A 12 -16.56 -1.32 -41.73
N VAL A 13 -17.89 -1.40 -41.70
CA VAL A 13 -18.68 -1.08 -40.49
C VAL A 13 -18.43 -2.10 -39.38
N LEU A 14 -18.38 -3.39 -39.71
CA LEU A 14 -18.06 -4.45 -38.74
C LEU A 14 -16.63 -4.31 -38.20
N ALA A 15 -15.66 -4.02 -39.07
CA ALA A 15 -14.27 -3.82 -38.69
C ALA A 15 -14.10 -2.57 -37.80
N ALA A 16 -14.72 -1.45 -38.17
CA ALA A 16 -14.70 -0.22 -37.37
C ALA A 16 -15.37 -0.42 -36.00
N GLY A 17 -16.50 -1.14 -35.95
CA GLY A 17 -17.17 -1.49 -34.71
C GLY A 17 -16.31 -2.37 -33.79
N LEU A 18 -15.62 -3.37 -34.35
CA LEU A 18 -14.73 -4.24 -33.61
C LEU A 18 -13.49 -3.50 -33.09
N LEU A 19 -12.89 -2.62 -33.89
CA LEU A 19 -11.78 -1.76 -33.46
C LEU A 19 -12.18 -0.80 -32.35
N ALA A 20 -13.37 -0.17 -32.45
CA ALA A 20 -13.89 0.69 -31.40
C ALA A 20 -14.12 -0.07 -30.09
N TRP A 21 -14.65 -1.29 -30.17
CA TRP A 21 -14.81 -2.17 -29.01
C TRP A 21 -13.49 -2.56 -28.37
N LEU A 22 -12.50 -2.97 -29.17
CA LEU A 22 -11.17 -3.30 -28.66
C LEU A 22 -10.49 -2.09 -28.01
N ALA A 23 -10.61 -0.91 -28.63
CA ALA A 23 -10.08 0.34 -28.06
C ALA A 23 -10.72 0.67 -26.71
N PHE A 24 -12.04 0.53 -26.58
CA PHE A 24 -12.75 0.72 -25.32
C PHE A 24 -12.26 -0.25 -24.23
N LEU A 25 -12.12 -1.54 -24.55
CA LEU A 25 -11.60 -2.54 -23.61
C LEU A 25 -10.15 -2.24 -23.19
N CYS A 26 -9.31 -1.80 -24.12
CA CYS A 26 -7.94 -1.37 -23.81
C CYS A 26 -7.93 -0.19 -22.85
N VAL A 27 -8.75 0.84 -23.09
CA VAL A 27 -8.85 2.00 -22.19
C VAL A 27 -9.37 1.58 -20.82
N ALA A 28 -10.42 0.75 -20.76
CA ALA A 28 -10.96 0.24 -19.50
C ALA A 28 -9.91 -0.57 -18.70
N ALA A 29 -9.11 -1.39 -19.38
CA ALA A 29 -8.02 -2.15 -18.77
C ALA A 29 -6.90 -1.24 -18.24
N ILE A 30 -6.53 -0.19 -18.98
CA ILE A 30 -5.55 0.81 -18.53
C ILE A 30 -6.06 1.55 -17.29
N VAL A 31 -7.34 1.96 -17.29
CA VAL A 31 -7.96 2.60 -16.12
C VAL A 31 -7.95 1.65 -14.92
N ALA A 32 -8.32 0.38 -15.10
CA ALA A 32 -8.27 -0.62 -14.03
C ALA A 32 -6.85 -0.82 -13.50
N LEU A 33 -5.83 -0.81 -14.37
CA LEU A 33 -4.42 -0.89 -13.98
C LEU A 33 -3.98 0.30 -13.15
N ILE A 34 -4.33 1.52 -13.58
CA ILE A 34 -3.98 2.74 -12.86
C ILE A 34 -4.65 2.74 -11.49
N LEU A 35 -5.96 2.47 -11.43
CA LEU A 35 -6.71 2.45 -10.16
C LEU A 35 -6.20 1.34 -9.23
N GLY A 36 -5.98 0.14 -9.74
CA GLY A 36 -5.43 -0.99 -8.98
C GLY A 36 -4.01 -0.71 -8.49
N GLY A 37 -3.17 -0.11 -9.33
CA GLY A 37 -1.81 0.28 -8.97
C GLY A 37 -1.77 1.36 -7.89
N VAL A 38 -2.59 2.42 -8.02
CA VAL A 38 -2.70 3.47 -7.00
C VAL A 38 -3.21 2.92 -5.67
N TRP A 39 -4.22 2.04 -5.71
CA TRP A 39 -4.74 1.37 -4.54
C TRP A 39 -3.68 0.49 -3.87
N MET A 40 -3.02 -0.37 -4.64
CA MET A 40 -2.00 -1.31 -4.13
C MET A 40 -0.79 -0.57 -3.55
N TYR A 41 -0.38 0.54 -4.18
CA TYR A 41 0.69 1.41 -3.68
C TYR A 41 0.33 1.98 -2.31
N ARG A 42 -0.85 2.60 -2.18
CA ARG A 42 -1.31 3.18 -0.91
C ARG A 42 -1.50 2.12 0.18
N ASP A 43 -2.05 0.95 -0.16
CA ASP A 43 -2.22 -0.16 0.79
C ASP A 43 -0.85 -0.69 1.25
N ALA A 44 0.12 -0.82 0.34
CA ALA A 44 1.47 -1.26 0.68
C ALA A 44 2.19 -0.29 1.61
N GLU A 45 2.11 1.01 1.32
CA GLU A 45 2.70 2.07 2.15
C GLU A 45 2.06 2.10 3.55
N SER A 46 0.73 1.94 3.65
CA SER A 46 0.02 1.88 4.94
C SER A 46 0.41 0.68 5.82
N ARG A 47 0.93 -0.38 5.20
CA ARG A 47 1.39 -1.60 5.88
C ARG A 47 2.90 -1.60 6.15
N GLY A 48 3.61 -0.55 5.74
CA GLY A 48 5.06 -0.47 5.87
C GLY A 48 5.82 -1.47 4.97
N MET A 49 5.19 -1.95 3.90
CA MET A 49 5.86 -2.74 2.86
C MET A 49 6.48 -1.79 1.82
N ASP A 50 7.54 -2.24 1.12
CA ASP A 50 8.12 -1.48 0.01
C ASP A 50 7.13 -1.40 -1.16
N ALA A 51 6.38 -0.29 -1.22
CA ALA A 51 5.33 -0.06 -2.20
C ALA A 51 5.87 0.01 -3.64
N VAL A 52 7.13 0.43 -3.81
CA VAL A 52 7.76 0.57 -5.13
C VAL A 52 8.04 -0.81 -5.73
N VAL A 53 8.53 -1.76 -4.92
CA VAL A 53 8.75 -3.14 -5.36
C VAL A 53 7.46 -3.77 -5.88
N TRP A 54 6.37 -3.62 -5.12
CA TRP A 54 5.06 -4.13 -5.54
C TRP A 54 4.56 -3.48 -6.84
N LEU A 55 4.73 -2.16 -6.98
CA LEU A 55 4.36 -1.45 -8.22
C LEU A 55 5.18 -1.92 -9.42
N ILE A 56 6.49 -2.12 -9.26
CA ILE A 56 7.37 -2.64 -10.33
C ILE A 56 6.95 -4.05 -10.72
N LEU A 57 6.70 -4.94 -9.75
CA LEU A 57 6.24 -6.30 -10.04
C LEU A 57 4.91 -6.31 -10.82
N LEU A 58 3.99 -5.42 -10.45
CA LEU A 58 2.72 -5.27 -11.16
C LEU A 58 2.93 -4.76 -12.59
N ILE A 59 3.78 -3.75 -12.79
CA ILE A 59 4.09 -3.23 -14.14
C ILE A 59 4.76 -4.30 -15.00
N LEU A 60 5.75 -5.03 -14.47
CA LEU A 60 6.44 -6.08 -15.22
C LEU A 60 5.49 -7.23 -15.55
N ALA A 61 4.73 -7.73 -14.58
CA ALA A 61 3.79 -8.83 -14.81
C ALA A 61 2.71 -8.46 -15.82
N THR A 62 2.22 -7.21 -15.77
CA THR A 62 1.18 -6.73 -16.71
C THR A 62 1.73 -6.48 -18.11
N LEU A 63 3.00 -6.06 -18.23
CA LEU A 63 3.68 -5.89 -19.51
C LEU A 63 3.90 -7.24 -20.21
N PHE A 64 4.32 -8.28 -19.48
CA PHE A 64 4.64 -9.60 -20.05
C PHE A 64 3.47 -10.58 -20.04
N GLY A 65 2.46 -10.36 -19.19
CA GLY A 65 1.33 -11.26 -18.93
C GLY A 65 -0.05 -10.64 -19.11
N THR A 66 -0.15 -9.39 -19.61
CA THR A 66 -1.40 -8.65 -19.81
C THR A 66 -2.30 -8.66 -18.55
N LEU A 67 -3.60 -8.92 -18.71
CA LEU A 67 -4.57 -8.99 -17.61
C LEU A 67 -4.30 -10.17 -16.68
N ILE A 68 -3.73 -11.26 -17.19
CA ILE A 68 -3.37 -12.45 -16.40
C ILE A 68 -2.26 -12.09 -15.40
N GLY A 69 -1.24 -11.36 -15.85
CA GLY A 69 -0.16 -10.89 -14.99
C GLY A 69 -0.63 -9.93 -13.90
N PHE A 70 -1.56 -9.02 -14.22
CA PHE A 70 -2.22 -8.16 -13.22
C PHE A 70 -2.85 -8.99 -12.10
N VAL A 71 -3.68 -9.96 -12.47
CA VAL A 71 -4.43 -10.78 -11.53
C VAL A 71 -3.49 -11.62 -10.68
N ILE A 72 -2.44 -12.20 -11.26
CA ILE A 72 -1.45 -12.99 -10.52
C ILE A 72 -0.77 -12.14 -9.44
N VAL A 73 -0.25 -10.96 -9.79
CA VAL A 73 0.43 -10.09 -8.81
C VAL A 73 -0.56 -9.60 -7.75
N LEU A 74 -1.79 -9.26 -8.15
CA LEU A 74 -2.82 -8.85 -7.21
C LEU A 74 -3.16 -9.96 -6.22
N VAL A 75 -3.31 -11.21 -6.67
CA VAL A 75 -3.54 -12.36 -5.78
C VAL A 75 -2.35 -12.59 -4.86
N VAL A 76 -1.12 -12.60 -5.38
CA VAL A 76 0.09 -12.75 -4.56
C VAL A 76 0.19 -11.65 -3.52
N TYR A 77 -0.08 -10.40 -3.90
CA TYR A 77 -0.13 -9.25 -2.99
C TYR A 77 -1.16 -9.45 -1.88
N LEU A 78 -2.37 -9.89 -2.23
CA LEU A 78 -3.43 -10.16 -1.25
C LEU A 78 -3.08 -11.30 -0.28
N VAL A 79 -2.32 -12.31 -0.72
CA VAL A 79 -1.83 -13.37 0.17
C VAL A 79 -0.72 -12.82 1.09
N VAL A 80 0.25 -12.09 0.56
CA VAL A 80 1.36 -11.56 1.37
C VAL A 80 0.87 -10.53 2.39
N ARG A 81 -0.07 -9.65 2.00
CA ARG A 81 -0.54 -8.58 2.88
C ARG A 81 -1.23 -9.10 4.15
N GLU A 82 -1.78 -10.32 4.13
CA GLU A 82 -2.40 -10.93 5.32
C GLU A 82 -1.39 -11.05 6.46
N ASN A 83 -0.12 -11.25 6.14
CA ASN A 83 0.97 -11.32 7.11
C ASN A 83 1.47 -9.95 7.59
N HIS A 84 0.98 -8.85 7.00
CA HIS A 84 1.41 -7.48 7.31
C HIS A 84 0.21 -6.63 7.78
N PRO A 85 -0.05 -6.58 9.11
CA PRO A 85 -1.11 -5.75 9.66
C PRO A 85 -0.79 -4.26 9.45
N VAL A 86 -1.85 -3.46 9.25
CA VAL A 86 -1.74 -2.01 9.05
C VAL A 86 -1.06 -1.38 10.27
N GLY A 87 0.01 -0.61 10.05
CA GLY A 87 0.79 0.00 11.13
C GLY A 87 1.88 -0.89 11.76
N ALA A 88 2.22 -2.06 11.17
CA ALA A 88 3.36 -2.86 11.64
C ALA A 88 4.73 -2.17 11.46
N GLY A 89 4.81 -1.17 10.58
CA GLY A 89 6.04 -0.47 10.22
C GLY A 89 6.22 0.91 10.85
N MET A 90 5.30 1.41 11.70
CA MET A 90 5.54 2.70 12.35
C MET A 90 6.63 2.54 13.41
N PRO A 91 7.81 3.20 13.27
CA PRO A 91 8.74 3.29 14.37
C PRO A 91 8.01 3.98 15.51
N PHE A 92 8.01 3.30 16.66
CA PHE A 92 7.43 3.77 17.91
C PHE A 92 7.58 5.30 18.08
N GLY A 93 6.47 6.03 18.13
CA GLY A 93 6.40 7.27 18.92
C GLY A 93 6.24 8.64 18.24
N TYR A 94 5.47 8.80 17.15
CA TYR A 94 5.12 10.16 16.64
C TYR A 94 3.61 10.41 16.41
N GLY A 95 2.75 9.75 17.17
CA GLY A 95 1.32 10.07 17.23
C GLY A 95 0.96 10.90 18.47
N PRO A 96 0.36 12.10 18.37
CA PRO A 96 -0.19 12.82 19.51
C PRO A 96 -1.44 12.07 20.00
N GLY A 97 -1.23 11.11 20.91
CA GLY A 97 -2.28 10.22 21.42
C GLY A 97 -1.93 8.72 21.38
N GLY A 98 -0.66 8.37 21.14
CA GLY A 98 -0.22 6.97 21.14
C GLY A 98 -0.34 6.31 22.51
N TYR A 99 -1.36 5.47 22.67
CA TYR A 99 -1.37 4.37 23.63
C TYR A 99 -0.11 3.55 23.37
N GLY A 100 0.92 3.76 24.20
CA GLY A 100 2.12 2.95 24.17
C GLY A 100 1.78 1.47 24.35
N PRO A 101 2.67 0.56 23.94
CA PRO A 101 2.46 -0.87 24.12
C PRO A 101 2.06 -1.18 25.57
N ALA A 102 1.13 -2.13 25.76
CA ALA A 102 0.58 -2.53 27.05
C ALA A 102 1.72 -2.77 28.06
N GLY A 103 1.96 -1.78 28.93
CA GLY A 103 3.16 -1.73 29.77
C GLY A 103 3.77 -0.32 29.89
N TYR A 104 3.36 0.64 29.07
CA TYR A 104 3.73 2.05 29.30
C TYR A 104 2.95 2.60 30.50
N PRO A 105 3.63 3.03 31.58
CA PRO A 105 2.95 3.71 32.67
C PRO A 105 2.35 5.02 32.17
N SER A 106 1.04 5.21 32.39
CA SER A 106 0.26 6.37 31.92
C SER A 106 0.59 7.67 32.65
N VAL A 107 1.35 7.59 33.74
CA VAL A 107 1.74 8.74 34.57
C VAL A 107 3.27 8.79 34.69
N PRO A 108 3.92 9.89 34.27
CA PRO A 108 5.34 10.10 34.49
C PRO A 108 5.70 9.99 35.97
N ALA A 109 6.63 9.10 36.34
CA ALA A 109 7.15 9.06 37.70
C ALA A 109 7.96 10.32 37.99
N ALA A 110 7.82 10.91 39.18
CA ALA A 110 8.69 11.99 39.62
C ALA A 110 10.03 11.44 40.11
N CYS A 111 11.12 12.14 39.81
CA CYS A 111 12.45 11.82 40.32
C CYS A 111 12.51 12.05 41.84
N PRO A 112 12.97 11.08 42.65
CA PRO A 112 13.05 11.25 44.11
C PRO A 112 14.09 12.29 44.55
N MET A 113 15.03 12.66 43.68
CA MET A 113 16.10 13.63 44.00
C MET A 113 15.71 15.08 43.68
N CYS A 114 14.94 15.32 42.61
CA CYS A 114 14.67 16.67 42.11
C CYS A 114 13.20 16.96 41.79
N GLY A 115 12.30 15.96 41.87
CA GLY A 115 10.88 16.13 41.58
C GLY A 115 10.51 16.25 40.09
N ASN A 116 11.49 16.35 39.19
CA ASN A 116 11.22 16.45 37.75
C ASN A 116 10.55 15.19 37.19
N PRO A 117 9.70 15.33 36.15
CA PRO A 117 9.10 14.19 35.47
C PRO A 117 10.20 13.34 34.81
N MET A 118 10.14 12.02 35.02
CA MET A 118 11.08 11.06 34.45
C MET A 118 10.57 10.54 33.11
N THR A 119 11.50 10.11 32.26
CA THR A 119 11.20 9.46 30.98
C THR A 119 11.26 7.95 31.16
N TRP A 120 10.25 7.22 30.67
CA TRP A 120 10.24 5.76 30.67
C TRP A 120 11.07 5.22 29.50
N TYR A 121 12.00 4.29 29.79
CA TYR A 121 12.78 3.58 28.78
C TYR A 121 12.31 2.13 28.69
N PRO A 122 11.57 1.74 27.62
CA PRO A 122 10.96 0.42 27.52
C PRO A 122 11.99 -0.70 27.40
N GLN A 123 13.19 -0.41 26.88
CA GLN A 123 14.30 -1.36 26.73
C GLN A 123 14.74 -1.98 28.06
N TYR A 124 14.64 -1.21 29.14
CA TYR A 124 15.12 -1.61 30.47
C TYR A 124 13.99 -1.66 31.50
N ALA A 125 12.76 -1.36 31.08
CA ALA A 125 11.59 -1.20 31.93
C ALA A 125 11.88 -0.35 33.19
N ARG A 126 12.54 0.80 32.99
CA ARG A 126 12.98 1.71 34.07
C ARG A 126 12.68 3.16 33.73
N TRP A 127 12.52 3.96 34.77
CA TRP A 127 12.45 5.42 34.66
C TRP A 127 13.85 6.02 34.72
N TYR A 128 14.10 7.03 33.90
CA TYR A 128 15.36 7.78 33.89
C TYR A 128 15.10 9.28 34.00
N CYS A 129 15.85 9.95 34.87
CA CYS A 129 15.83 11.40 35.01
C CYS A 129 17.00 12.02 34.23
N PRO A 130 16.76 12.82 33.19
CA PRO A 130 17.84 13.46 32.43
C PRO A 130 18.58 14.54 33.24
N THR A 131 17.94 15.13 34.25
CA THR A 131 18.55 16.18 35.09
C THR A 131 19.53 15.62 36.10
N CYS A 132 19.19 14.50 36.75
CA CYS A 132 20.00 13.90 37.82
C CYS A 132 20.79 12.67 37.37
N ALA A 133 20.59 12.19 36.14
CA ALA A 133 21.13 10.95 35.60
C ALA A 133 20.88 9.73 36.52
N GLN A 134 19.69 9.66 37.12
CA GLN A 134 19.28 8.59 38.05
C GLN A 134 18.19 7.70 37.43
N TYR A 135 18.23 6.42 37.78
CA TYR A 135 17.22 5.43 37.42
C TYR A 135 16.27 5.12 38.58
N ARG A 136 15.05 4.70 38.26
CA ARG A 136 14.06 4.15 39.20
C ARG A 136 13.38 2.93 38.63
#